data_AF-A0A139WYD6-F1
#
_entry.id   AF-A0A139WYD6-F1
#
_cell.length_a   1.000
_cell.length_b   1.000
_cell.length_c   1.000
_cell.angle_alpha   90.00
_cell.angle_beta   90.00
_cell.angle_gamma   90.00
#
_symmetry.space_group_name_H-M   'P 1'
#
loop_
_entity.id
_entity.type
_entity.pdbx_description
1 polymer ?
#
loop_
_entity_poly.entity_id
_entity_poly.type
_entity_poly.pdbx_seq_one_letter_code
_entity_poly.pdbx_strand_id
1 'polypeptide(L)' 'MSKKFSVTVPDSVFNDLERLAELQGRPTANLAAFLIELGVREAKERGELPYQTDTTQKHRGAA' A
#
# COMPACT_ATOMS: atom_id res chain seq x y z
N MET A 1 -7.43 -4.19 -10.21
CA MET A 1 -7.85 -2.77 -10.06
C MET A 1 -6.94 -2.11 -9.04
N SER A 2 -6.33 -0.98 -9.36
CA SER A 2 -5.54 -0.17 -8.41
C SER A 2 -6.37 1.02 -7.91
N LYS A 3 -6.17 1.43 -6.65
CA LYS A 3 -6.73 2.66 -6.08
C LYS A 3 -5.56 3.61 -5.79
N LYS A 4 -5.74 4.90 -6.07
CA LYS A 4 -4.73 5.94 -5.79
C LYS A 4 -5.11 6.70 -4.51
N PHE A 5 -4.13 6.89 -3.64
CA PHE A 5 -4.22 7.76 -2.47
C PHE A 5 -2.82 8.36 -2.18
N SER A 6 -2.75 9.34 -1.29
CA SER A 6 -1.50 9.99 -0.86
C SER A 6 -1.13 9.59 0.56
N VAL A 7 0.16 9.37 0.82
CA VAL A 7 0.72 9.14 2.16
C VAL A 7 1.70 10.26 2.46
N THR A 8 1.68 10.78 3.68
CA THR A 8 2.70 11.71 4.20
C THR A 8 3.61 10.94 5.14
N VAL A 9 4.91 11.08 4.97
CA VAL A 9 5.95 10.46 5.82
C VAL A 9 6.92 11.53 6.29
N PRO A 10 7.66 11.30 7.40
CA PRO A 10 8.75 12.19 7.81
C PRO A 10 9.82 12.31 6.72
N ASP A 11 10.48 13.47 6.63
CA ASP A 11 11.52 13.75 5.64
C ASP A 11 12.66 12.71 5.68
N SER A 12 13.05 12.26 6.87
CA SER A 12 14.07 11.22 7.03
C SER A 12 13.69 9.93 6.32
N VAL A 13 12.42 9.53 6.38
CA VAL A 13 11.91 8.32 5.72
C VAL A 13 11.86 8.53 4.21
N PHE A 14 11.47 9.72 3.75
CA PHE A 14 11.46 10.02 2.33
C PHE A 14 12.86 9.96 1.70
N ASN A 15 13.86 10.52 2.38
CA ASN A 15 15.25 10.50 1.92
C ASN A 15 15.79 9.06 1.79
N ASP A 16 15.49 8.20 2.77
CA ASP A 16 15.87 6.78 2.72
C ASP A 16 15.15 6.04 1.59
N LEU A 17 13.87 6.33 1.36
CA LEU A 17 13.12 5.77 0.23
C LEU A 17 13.71 6.20 -1.11
N GLU A 18 14.05 7.48 -1.27
CA GLU A 18 14.64 8.00 -2.50
C GLU A 18 15.97 7.30 -2.79
N ARG A 19 16.86 7.21 -1.80
CA ARG A 19 18.14 6.50 -1.94
C ARG A 19 17.96 5.03 -2.29
N LEU A 20 17.02 4.33 -1.66
CA LEU A 20 16.72 2.94 -1.97
C LEU A 20 16.15 2.77 -3.39
N ALA A 21 15.34 3.72 -3.85
CA ALA A 21 14.72 3.69 -5.16
C ALA A 21 15.77 3.90 -6.27
N GLU A 22 16.69 4.84 -6.06
CA GLU A 22 17.85 5.08 -6.93
C GLU A 22 18.72 3.84 -7.07
N LEU A 23 19.08 3.19 -5.95
CA LEU A 23 19.88 1.96 -5.96
C LEU A 23 19.20 0.82 -6.74
N GLN A 24 17.87 0.79 -6.78
CA GLN A 24 17.08 -0.21 -7.50
C GLN A 24 16.72 0.21 -8.94
N GLY A 25 17.10 1.42 -9.36
CA GLY A 25 16.78 1.95 -10.69
C GLY A 25 15.29 2.10 -10.94
N ARG A 26 14.50 2.46 -9.92
CA ARG A 26 13.03 2.60 -10.02
C ARG A 26 12.50 3.89 -9.39
N PRO A 27 11.31 4.36 -9.77
CA PRO A 27 10.70 5.55 -9.14
C PRO A 27 10.41 5.34 -7.65
N THR A 28 10.61 6.37 -6.84
CA THR A 28 10.34 6.37 -5.39
C THR A 28 8.90 5.95 -5.06
N ALA A 29 7.93 6.40 -5.86
CA ALA A 29 6.53 6.03 -5.71
C ALA A 29 6.28 4.52 -5.90
N ASN A 30 7.00 3.88 -6.83
CA ASN A 30 6.88 2.45 -7.07
C ASN A 30 7.50 1.64 -5.92
N LEU A 31 8.64 2.11 -5.38
CA LEU A 31 9.21 1.52 -4.16
C LEU A 31 8.25 1.65 -2.98
N ALA A 32 7.68 2.83 -2.76
CA ALA A 32 6.73 3.06 -1.67
C ALA A 32 5.50 2.16 -1.80
N ALA A 33 4.93 2.04 -3.01
CA ALA A 33 3.79 1.16 -3.26
C ALA A 33 4.13 -0.31 -2.94
N PHE A 34 5.29 -0.80 -3.38
CA PHE A 34 5.76 -2.16 -3.08
C PHE A 34 5.95 -2.40 -1.58
N LEU A 35 6.56 -1.44 -0.86
CA LEU A 35 6.79 -1.58 0.59
C LEU A 35 5.47 -1.58 1.38
N ILE A 36 4.49 -0.76 0.96
CA ILE A 36 3.14 -0.79 1.54
C ILE A 36 2.47 -2.15 1.29
N GLU A 37 2.56 -2.69 0.08
CA GLU A 37 2.02 -4.01 -0.25
C GLU A 37 2.68 -5.12 0.58
N LEU A 38 4.01 -5.09 0.71
CA LEU A 38 4.78 -6.02 1.52
C LEU A 38 4.33 -5.98 2.99
N GLY A 39 4.24 -4.77 3.58
CA GLY A 39 3.81 -4.61 4.96
C GLY A 39 2.38 -5.10 5.20
N VAL A 40 1.46 -4.84 4.27
CA VAL A 40 0.09 -5.36 4.34
C VAL A 40 0.07 -6.90 4.24
N ARG A 41 0.90 -7.49 3.37
CA ARG A 41 1.02 -8.95 3.26
C ARG A 41 1.52 -9.57 4.56
N GLU A 42 2.58 -9.02 5.15
CA GLU A 42 3.10 -9.51 6.43
C GLU A 42 2.07 -9.38 7.56
N ALA A 43 1.31 -8.29 7.61
CA ALA A 43 0.23 -8.13 8.59
C ALA A 43 -0.87 -9.19 8.43
N LYS A 44 -1.18 -9.61 7.20
CA LYS A 44 -2.12 -10.73 6.95
C LYS A 44 -1.55 -12.06 7.45
N GLU A 45 -0.27 -12.32 7.16
CA GLU A 45 0.42 -13.54 7.59
C GLU A 45 0.50 -13.65 9.12
N ARG A 46 0.64 -12.52 9.82
CA ARG A 46 0.62 -12.43 11.29
C ARG A 46 -0.79 -12.50 11.90
N GLY A 47 -1.85 -12.47 11.08
CA GLY A 47 -3.24 -12.45 11.54
C GLY A 47 -3.68 -11.12 12.16
N GLU A 48 -2.97 -10.03 11.90
CA GLU A 48 -3.30 -8.68 12.42
C GLU A 48 -4.45 -8.01 11.67
N LEU A 49 -4.68 -8.42 10.42
CA LEU A 49 -5.79 -7.95 9.62
C LEU A 49 -6.98 -8.92 9.77
N PRO A 50 -8.09 -8.49 10.41
CA PRO A 50 -9.30 -9.30 10.43
C PRO A 50 -9.78 -9.55 9.00
N TYR A 51 -10.19 -10.77 8.69
CA TYR A 51 -10.83 -11.09 7.41
C TYR A 51 -12.01 -10.14 7.21
N GLN A 52 -11.96 -9.29 6.18
CA GLN A 52 -13.15 -8.58 5.76
C GLN A 52 -14.05 -9.60 5.08
N THR A 53 -15.19 -9.89 5.72
CA THR A 53 -16.31 -10.52 5.04
C THR A 53 -16.74 -9.56 3.94
N ASP A 54 -16.57 -9.96 2.68
CA ASP A 54 -16.94 -9.18 1.51
C ASP A 54 -18.41 -8.75 1.60
N THR A 55 -18.68 -7.55 2.10
CA THR A 55 -20.02 -6.95 2.13
C THR A 55 -20.24 -5.97 0.97
N THR A 56 -19.35 -5.93 -0.01
CA THR A 56 -19.49 -5.01 -1.15
C THR A 56 -19.90 -5.74 -2.43
N GLN A 57 -21.06 -6.40 -2.39
CA GLN A 57 -21.88 -6.70 -3.56
C GLN A 57 -23.39 -6.47 -3.25
N LYS A 58 -23.77 -5.32 -2.68
CA LYS A 58 -25.20 -4.94 -2.63
C LYS A 58 -25.45 -3.43 -2.50
N HIS A 59 -25.04 -2.64 -3.50
CA HIS A 59 -25.64 -1.31 -3.72
C HIS A 59 -25.45 -0.78 -5.15
N ARG A 60 -25.66 -1.65 -6.15
CA ARG A 60 -25.91 -1.23 -7.54
C ARG A 60 -27.05 -2.08 -8.09
N GLY A 61 -28.28 -1.63 -7.83
CA GLY A 61 -29.50 -2.31 -8.24
C GLY A 61 -30.67 -1.99 -7.33
N ALA A 62 -31.08 -0.72 -7.29
CA ALA A 62 -32.44 -0.32 -6.90
C ALA A 62 -32.71 1.11 -7.38
N ALA A 63 -33.85 1.24 -8.07
CA ALA A 63 -34.47 2.43 -8.66
C ALA A 63 -33.89 2.93 -9.98
#